data_AF-A0A8S2SDY1-F1
#
_entry.id   AF-A0A8S2SDY1-F1
#
_cell.length_a   1.000
_cell.length_b   1.000
_cell.length_c   1.000
_cell.angle_alpha   90.00
_cell.angle_beta   90.00
_cell.angle_gamma   90.00
#
_symmetry.space_group_name_H-M   'P 1'
#
loop_
_entity.id
_entity.type
_entity.pdbx_description
1 polymer ?
#
loop_
_entity_poly.entity_id
_entity_poly.type
_entity_poly.pdbx_seq_one_letter_code
_entity_poly.pdbx_strand_id
1 'polypeptide(L)'
;MLRIQRNSAVSVRESEKQEYVPLKRVSVEAFIQSYAADVIIKQVFRNDETTSIEAVYCFPIEEQAAVYAFVAHIDDRGIVAELKEKKEAQKEYSAALRQGHGAYLLEQDEKSQDNFIINVGALPSGKECHISISYVSELDLVQNDSK
;
A
#
# COMPACT_ATOMS: atom_id res chain seq x y z
N MET A 1 6.37 -1.00 3.01
CA MET A 1 6.69 -1.42 4.40
C MET A 1 5.43 -1.45 5.24
N LEU A 2 5.29 -2.42 6.16
CA LEU A 2 4.12 -2.53 7.05
C LEU A 2 4.54 -2.15 8.49
N ARG A 3 3.85 -1.18 9.08
CA ARG A 3 4.12 -0.60 10.40
C ARG A 3 3.10 -1.06 11.41
N ILE A 4 3.51 -1.21 12.66
CA ILE A 4 2.59 -1.38 13.80
C ILE A 4 2.09 0.01 14.23
N GLN A 5 0.77 0.17 14.34
CA GLN A 5 0.14 1.35 14.92
C GLN A 5 -0.29 1.02 16.36
N ARG A 6 0.36 1.65 17.36
CA ARG A 6 -0.10 1.59 18.76
C ARG A 6 -0.94 2.83 19.03
N ASN A 7 -2.16 2.62 19.53
CA ASN A 7 -3.06 3.71 19.91
C ASN A 7 -2.58 4.30 21.25
N SER A 8 -1.64 5.23 21.20
CA SER A 8 -1.02 5.82 22.40
C SER A 8 -1.91 6.95 22.95
N ALA A 9 -2.79 6.62 23.90
CA ALA A 9 -3.34 7.60 24.84
C ALA A 9 -2.41 7.72 26.06
N VAL A 10 -1.11 7.99 25.85
CA VAL A 10 -0.16 8.28 26.94
C VAL A 10 0.81 9.36 26.50
N SER A 11 0.89 10.41 27.31
CA SER A 11 1.62 11.64 27.08
C SER A 11 3.14 11.47 27.25
N VAL A 12 3.89 12.09 26.31
CA VAL A 12 5.24 12.68 26.45
C VAL A 12 6.49 11.77 26.35
N ARG A 13 7.27 12.05 25.29
CA ARG A 13 8.74 11.98 25.13
C ARG A 13 9.43 10.62 25.31
N GLU A 14 9.66 9.95 24.19
CA GLU A 14 10.91 9.27 23.84
C GLU A 14 10.77 8.82 22.38
N SER A 15 11.87 8.75 21.64
CA SER A 15 11.97 8.33 20.25
C SER A 15 11.10 7.08 19.99
N GLU A 16 9.90 7.25 19.43
CA GLU A 16 8.99 6.12 19.18
C GLU A 16 9.71 5.15 18.26
N LYS A 17 10.14 4.02 18.83
CA LYS A 17 10.80 2.96 18.09
C LYS A 17 9.76 2.45 17.10
N GLN A 18 9.89 2.86 15.85
CA GLN A 18 8.95 2.47 14.80
C GLN A 18 9.08 0.96 14.60
N GLU A 19 8.12 0.21 15.11
CA GLU A 19 8.11 -1.25 15.00
C GLU A 19 7.49 -1.67 13.66
N TYR A 20 8.20 -2.55 12.97
CA TYR A 20 7.85 -3.03 11.65
C TYR A 20 7.39 -4.47 11.72
N VAL A 21 6.41 -4.80 10.89
CA VAL A 21 6.03 -6.20 10.68
C VAL A 21 7.06 -6.82 9.73
N PRO A 22 7.70 -7.96 10.09
CA PRO A 22 8.68 -8.61 9.23
C PRO A 22 8.13 -8.97 7.84
N LEU A 23 8.84 -8.54 6.80
CA LEU A 23 8.59 -8.96 5.42
C LEU A 23 9.17 -10.37 5.22
N LYS A 24 8.31 -11.34 4.91
CA LYS A 24 8.67 -12.74 4.70
C LYS A 24 8.94 -13.06 3.23
N ARG A 25 8.24 -12.39 2.31
CA ARG A 25 8.41 -12.59 0.86
C ARG A 25 8.09 -11.31 0.10
N VAL A 26 8.83 -11.09 -0.97
CA VAL A 26 8.53 -10.06 -1.97
C VAL A 26 8.71 -10.64 -3.37
N SER A 27 7.82 -10.28 -4.28
CA SER A 27 7.91 -10.53 -5.71
C SER A 27 7.61 -9.22 -6.43
N VAL A 28 8.40 -8.93 -7.46
CA VAL A 28 8.23 -7.75 -8.30
C VAL A 28 8.17 -8.23 -9.74
N GLU A 29 7.09 -7.86 -10.42
CA GLU A 29 6.89 -8.10 -11.84
C GLU A 29 6.78 -6.74 -12.52
N ALA A 30 7.53 -6.52 -13.60
CA ALA A 30 7.53 -5.25 -14.31
C ALA A 30 7.43 -5.48 -15.82
N PHE A 31 6.53 -4.75 -16.46
CA PHE A 31 6.32 -4.73 -17.91
C PHE A 31 6.73 -3.36 -18.43
N ILE A 32 7.79 -3.34 -19.24
CA ILE A 32 8.32 -2.09 -19.80
C ILE A 32 7.82 -1.94 -21.23
N GLN A 33 7.19 -0.81 -21.51
CA GLN A 33 6.77 -0.44 -22.85
C GLN A 33 7.15 1.01 -23.14
N SER A 34 8.02 1.20 -24.13
CA SER A 34 8.56 2.51 -24.50
C SER A 34 9.21 3.23 -23.29
N TYR A 35 8.61 4.31 -22.81
CA TYR A 35 9.09 5.13 -21.69
C TYR A 35 8.23 4.94 -20.43
N ALA A 36 7.51 3.83 -20.31
CA ALA A 36 6.69 3.52 -19.15
C ALA A 36 6.96 2.10 -18.63
N ALA A 37 6.83 1.94 -17.31
CA ALA A 37 6.83 0.65 -16.62
C ALA A 37 5.50 0.45 -15.91
N ASP A 38 4.85 -0.68 -16.16
CA ASP A 38 3.77 -1.23 -15.34
C ASP A 38 4.38 -2.22 -14.34
N VAL A 39 4.25 -1.92 -13.05
CA VAL A 39 4.92 -2.64 -11.96
C VAL A 39 3.88 -3.22 -11.00
N ILE A 40 3.98 -4.53 -10.75
CA ILE A 40 3.19 -5.27 -9.78
C ILE A 40 4.12 -5.77 -8.68
N ILE A 41 3.88 -5.34 -7.44
CA ILE A 41 4.62 -5.77 -6.26
C ILE A 41 3.70 -6.59 -5.36
N LYS A 42 4.12 -7.82 -5.06
CA LYS A 42 3.46 -8.72 -4.10
C LYS A 42 4.34 -8.91 -2.88
N GLN A 43 3.83 -8.59 -1.71
CA GLN A 43 4.54 -8.68 -0.43
C GLN A 43 3.77 -9.56 0.55
N VAL A 44 4.50 -10.32 1.36
CA VAL A 44 3.94 -11.12 2.45
C VAL A 44 4.60 -10.69 3.74
N PHE A 45 3.82 -10.18 4.66
CA PHE A 45 4.22 -9.81 6.01
C PHE A 45 3.66 -10.82 7.00
N ARG A 46 4.37 -11.09 8.10
CA ARG A 46 3.85 -11.95 9.16
C ARG A 46 3.98 -11.25 10.50
N ASN A 47 2.90 -11.25 11.27
CA ASN A 47 2.96 -10.82 12.66
C ASN A 47 3.62 -11.90 13.51
N ASP A 48 4.89 -11.70 13.85
CA ASP A 48 5.64 -12.59 14.74
C ASP A 48 5.44 -12.25 16.24
N GLU A 49 4.66 -11.20 16.56
CA GLU A 49 4.31 -10.85 17.93
C GLU A 49 3.35 -11.89 18.52
N THR A 50 3.34 -11.99 19.85
CA THR A 50 2.44 -12.88 20.60
C THR A 50 1.01 -12.35 20.70
N THR A 51 0.76 -11.12 20.23
CA THR A 51 -0.54 -10.43 20.29
C THR A 51 -0.98 -9.92 18.91
N SER A 52 -2.27 -9.62 18.77
CA SER A 52 -2.78 -8.94 17.57
C SER A 52 -2.28 -7.50 17.52
N ILE A 53 -1.88 -7.04 16.33
CA ILE A 53 -1.41 -5.68 16.09
C ILE A 53 -2.34 -4.96 15.12
N GLU A 54 -2.47 -3.64 15.24
CA GLU A 54 -3.03 -2.80 14.17
C GLU A 54 -1.90 -2.46 13.19
N ALA A 55 -2.13 -2.65 11.90
CA ALA A 55 -1.09 -2.53 10.88
C ALA A 55 -1.42 -1.45 9.85
N VAL A 56 -0.42 -0.59 9.56
CA VAL A 56 -0.50 0.44 8.52
C VAL A 56 0.56 0.17 7.47
N TYR A 57 0.12 0.03 6.22
CA TYR A 57 0.99 -0.11 5.07
C TYR A 57 1.42 1.26 4.58
N CYS A 58 2.72 1.45 4.38
CA CYS A 58 3.31 2.63 3.77
C CYS A 58 4.15 2.20 2.56
N PHE A 59 3.92 2.77 1.39
CA PHE A 59 4.72 2.52 0.21
C PHE A 59 5.18 3.84 -0.39
N PRO A 60 6.50 4.04 -0.57
CA PRO A 60 6.98 5.24 -1.24
C PRO A 60 6.60 5.15 -2.71
N ILE A 61 5.89 6.16 -3.21
CA ILE A 61 5.58 6.32 -4.62
C ILE A 61 6.31 7.54 -5.12
N GLU A 62 7.03 7.39 -6.23
CA GLU A 62 7.68 8.50 -6.91
C GLU A 62 6.65 9.46 -7.50
N GLU A 63 6.97 10.75 -7.59
CA GLU A 63 6.04 11.78 -8.11
C GLU A 63 5.49 11.44 -9.52
N GLN A 64 6.25 10.70 -10.32
CA GLN A 64 5.90 10.29 -11.68
C GLN A 64 5.20 8.92 -11.77
N ALA A 65 4.77 8.36 -10.63
CA ALA A 65 4.10 7.07 -10.56
C ALA A 65 2.64 7.19 -10.12
N ALA A 66 1.77 6.38 -10.71
CA ALA A 66 0.34 6.33 -10.45
C ALA A 66 -0.08 4.91 -10.05
N VAL A 67 -0.54 4.74 -8.80
CA VAL A 67 -1.09 3.46 -8.33
C VAL A 67 -2.53 3.34 -8.78
N TYR A 68 -2.82 2.28 -9.52
CA TYR A 68 -4.17 1.99 -10.02
C TYR A 68 -4.80 0.76 -9.37
N ALA A 69 -4.04 -0.06 -8.63
CA ALA A 69 -4.59 -1.19 -7.91
C ALA A 69 -3.84 -1.46 -6.60
N PHE A 70 -4.61 -1.74 -5.55
CA PHE A 70 -4.10 -2.22 -4.28
C PHE A 70 -5.03 -3.31 -3.74
N VAL A 71 -4.46 -4.36 -3.18
CA VAL A 71 -5.19 -5.46 -2.53
C VAL A 71 -4.43 -5.88 -1.28
N ALA A 72 -5.13 -6.04 -0.16
CA ALA A 72 -4.56 -6.62 1.05
C ALA A 72 -5.44 -7.78 1.55
N HIS A 73 -4.84 -8.90 1.91
CA HIS A 73 -5.57 -10.03 2.48
C HIS A 73 -4.86 -10.59 3.70
N ILE A 74 -5.63 -10.84 4.75
CA ILE A 74 -5.19 -11.51 5.98
C ILE A 74 -5.95 -12.83 6.06
N ASP A 75 -5.25 -13.95 5.88
CA ASP A 75 -5.85 -15.28 5.69
C ASP A 75 -7.01 -15.24 4.64
N ASP A 76 -8.19 -15.76 5.00
CA ASP A 76 -9.41 -15.80 4.16
C ASP A 76 -10.25 -14.52 4.23
N ARG A 77 -9.87 -13.55 5.07
CA ARG A 77 -10.55 -12.24 5.17
C ARG A 77 -9.81 -11.26 4.26
N GLY A 78 -10.23 -11.24 3.00
CA GLY A 78 -9.76 -10.25 2.03
C GLY A 78 -10.29 -8.86 2.38
N ILE A 79 -9.39 -7.91 2.65
CA ILE A 79 -9.70 -6.49 2.63
C ILE A 79 -9.39 -6.02 1.21
N VAL A 80 -10.39 -6.11 0.34
CA VAL A 80 -10.30 -5.53 -0.99
C VAL A 80 -10.43 -4.01 -0.84
N ALA A 81 -9.32 -3.34 -0.55
CA ALA A 81 -9.23 -1.89 -0.65
C ALA A 81 -9.02 -1.56 -2.14
N GLU A 82 -10.09 -1.63 -2.95
CA GLU A 82 -10.06 -1.25 -4.35
C GLU A 82 -9.72 0.24 -4.46
N LEU A 83 -8.47 0.52 -4.80
CA LEU A 83 -7.98 1.87 -5.01
C LEU A 83 -8.53 2.40 -6.32
N LYS A 84 -9.50 3.32 -6.27
CA LYS A 84 -9.96 4.04 -7.46
C LYS A 84 -9.36 5.44 -7.49
N GLU A 85 -8.55 5.73 -8.51
CA GLU A 85 -8.04 7.08 -8.76
C GLU A 85 -9.18 8.08 -9.07
N LYS A 86 -8.94 9.33 -8.68
CA LYS A 86 -9.91 10.41 -8.43
C LYS A 86 -10.76 10.87 -9.64
N LYS A 87 -10.41 10.56 -10.89
CA LYS A 87 -11.09 11.13 -12.08
C LYS A 87 -11.99 10.17 -12.85
N GLU A 88 -11.64 8.88 -13.00
CA GLU A 88 -12.51 7.90 -13.70
C GLU A 88 -13.57 7.28 -12.78
N ALA A 89 -13.28 7.21 -11.47
CA ALA A 89 -14.18 6.68 -10.46
C ALA A 89 -15.51 7.44 -10.38
N GLN A 90 -15.55 8.77 -10.60
CA GLN A 90 -16.79 9.55 -10.47
C GLN A 90 -17.88 9.13 -11.46
N LYS A 91 -17.51 8.70 -12.67
CA LYS A 91 -18.49 8.25 -13.68
C LYS A 91 -19.07 6.89 -13.31
N GLU A 92 -18.24 5.92 -12.93
CA GLU A 92 -18.68 4.57 -12.55
C GLU A 92 -19.33 4.50 -11.15
N TYR A 93 -18.90 5.36 -10.21
CA TYR A 93 -19.42 5.42 -8.85
C TYR A 93 -20.92 5.76 -8.81
N SER A 94 -21.39 6.63 -9.70
CA SER A 94 -22.83 6.94 -9.81
C SER A 94 -23.68 5.74 -10.26
N ALA A 95 -23.08 4.78 -10.98
CA ALA A 95 -23.73 3.56 -11.42
C ALA A 95 -23.63 2.43 -10.37
N ALA A 96 -22.51 2.34 -9.66
CA ALA A 96 -22.24 1.30 -8.65
C ALA A 96 -22.84 1.59 -7.25
N LEU A 97 -23.07 2.87 -6.89
CA LEU A 97 -23.74 3.27 -5.64
C LEU A 97 -25.16 2.68 -5.47
N ARG A 98 -25.79 2.23 -6.57
CA ARG A 98 -27.08 1.52 -6.51
C ARG A 98 -26.94 0.08 -6.00
N GLN A 99 -25.73 -0.45 -5.88
CA GLN A 99 -25.46 -1.88 -5.63
C GLN A 99 -24.69 -2.18 -4.33
N GLY A 100 -24.44 -1.18 -3.47
CA GLY A 100 -24.14 -1.41 -2.05
C GLY A 100 -22.77 -2.01 -1.66
N HIS A 101 -21.71 -1.80 -2.45
CA HIS A 101 -20.36 -2.27 -2.08
C HIS A 101 -19.50 -1.13 -1.50
N GLY A 102 -18.92 -1.35 -0.31
CA GLY A 102 -18.22 -0.35 0.49
C GLY A 102 -16.83 0.00 -0.05
N ALA A 103 -16.58 1.28 -0.26
CA ALA A 103 -15.28 1.83 -0.65
C ALA A 103 -14.55 2.39 0.58
N TYR A 104 -13.27 2.03 0.75
CA TYR A 104 -12.40 2.53 1.82
C TYR A 104 -11.46 3.63 1.26
N LEU A 105 -11.31 4.71 2.03
CA LEU A 105 -10.78 6.03 1.62
C LEU A 105 -9.23 6.09 1.69
N LEU A 106 -8.61 6.69 0.67
CA LEU A 106 -7.21 7.19 0.69
C LEU A 106 -7.11 8.49 1.50
N GLU A 107 -6.19 8.57 2.45
CA GLU A 107 -5.66 9.85 2.94
C GLU A 107 -4.28 10.09 2.33
N GLN A 108 -4.19 11.07 1.45
CA GLN A 108 -2.91 11.64 1.02
C GLN A 108 -2.51 12.66 2.09
N ASP A 109 -1.50 12.36 2.90
CA ASP A 109 -1.00 13.30 3.90
C ASP A 109 -0.35 14.50 3.18
N GLU A 110 -0.93 15.68 3.35
CA GLU A 110 -0.48 16.94 2.73
C GLU A 110 0.97 17.31 3.10
N LYS A 111 1.60 16.62 4.07
CA LYS A 111 2.98 16.88 4.52
C LYS A 111 4.02 15.89 3.99
N SER A 112 3.62 14.84 3.28
CA SER A 112 4.52 13.84 2.70
C SER A 112 3.97 13.36 1.37
N GLN A 113 4.22 14.15 0.32
CA GLN A 113 3.70 13.94 -1.04
C GLN A 113 4.13 12.61 -1.69
N ASP A 114 5.10 11.90 -1.10
CA ASP A 114 5.76 10.74 -1.72
C ASP A 114 5.36 9.38 -1.12
N ASN A 115 4.37 9.33 -0.22
CA ASN A 115 4.00 8.10 0.48
C ASN A 115 2.53 7.73 0.31
N PHE A 116 2.31 6.50 -0.13
CA PHE A 116 1.03 5.84 -0.13
C PHE A 116 0.78 5.12 1.18
N ILE A 117 -0.25 5.53 1.91
CA ILE A 117 -0.53 5.02 3.25
C ILE A 117 -1.93 4.39 3.26
N ILE A 118 -2.01 3.13 3.71
CA ILE A 118 -3.26 2.40 3.87
C ILE A 118 -3.30 1.75 5.25
N ASN A 119 -4.41 1.93 5.95
CA ASN A 119 -4.70 1.15 7.15
C ASN A 119 -5.15 -0.26 6.73
N VAL A 120 -4.38 -1.27 7.11
CA VAL A 120 -4.67 -2.69 6.84
C VAL A 120 -5.54 -3.29 7.96
N GLY A 121 -5.63 -2.62 9.10
CA GLY A 121 -6.40 -3.03 10.26
C GLY A 121 -5.68 -4.08 11.12
N ALA A 122 -6.47 -4.84 11.87
CA ALA A 122 -5.96 -5.84 12.81
C ALA A 122 -5.31 -7.04 12.08
N LEU A 123 -4.01 -7.24 12.33
CA LEU A 123 -3.24 -8.42 11.94
C LEU A 123 -3.00 -9.33 13.17
N PRO A 124 -3.69 -10.48 13.26
CA PRO A 124 -3.58 -11.36 14.42
C PRO A 124 -2.19 -11.99 14.59
N SER A 125 -1.86 -12.42 15.81
CA SER A 125 -0.59 -13.11 16.13
C SER A 125 -0.38 -14.33 15.25
N GLY A 126 0.82 -14.46 14.69
CA GLY A 126 1.23 -15.56 13.83
C GLY A 126 0.64 -15.55 12.41
N LYS A 127 -0.23 -14.58 12.07
CA LYS A 127 -0.90 -14.52 10.77
C LYS A 127 -0.13 -13.72 9.73
N GLU A 128 -0.42 -14.04 8.46
CA GLU A 128 0.19 -13.38 7.32
C GLU A 128 -0.76 -12.35 6.71
N CYS A 129 -0.19 -11.20 6.35
CA CYS A 129 -0.81 -10.19 5.52
C CYS A 129 -0.12 -10.20 4.17
N HIS A 130 -0.90 -10.45 3.12
CA HIS A 130 -0.42 -10.42 1.76
C HIS A 130 -0.93 -9.14 1.11
N ILE A 131 -0.02 -8.42 0.47
CA ILE A 131 -0.29 -7.13 -0.16
C ILE A 131 0.11 -7.22 -1.62
N SER A 132 -0.75 -6.75 -2.51
CA SER A 132 -0.46 -6.55 -3.92
C SER A 132 -0.70 -5.09 -4.26
N ILE A 133 0.30 -4.40 -4.78
CA ILE A 133 0.19 -3.03 -5.29
C ILE A 133 0.63 -3.00 -6.75
N SER A 134 -0.15 -2.32 -7.59
CA SER A 134 0.14 -2.17 -9.02
C SER A 134 0.13 -0.70 -9.39
N TYR A 135 1.18 -0.26 -10.06
CA TYR A 135 1.37 1.13 -10.46
C TYR A 135 2.08 1.24 -11.79
N VAL A 136 1.81 2.34 -12.48
CA VAL A 136 2.56 2.74 -13.67
C VAL A 136 3.53 3.85 -13.32
N SER A 137 4.68 3.91 -13.97
CA SER A 137 5.70 4.94 -13.77
C SER A 137 6.39 5.30 -15.09
N GLU A 138 6.71 6.58 -15.29
CA GLU A 138 7.54 7.04 -16.40
C GLU A 138 9.01 6.66 -16.17
N LEU A 139 9.71 6.26 -17.24
CA LEU A 139 11.11 5.88 -17.20
C LEU A 139 11.99 6.93 -17.87
N ASP A 140 12.97 7.43 -17.13
CA ASP A 140 13.97 8.34 -17.66
C ASP A 140 14.93 7.63 -18.65
N LEU A 141 15.20 8.28 -19.78
CA LEU A 141 16.22 7.83 -20.72
C LEU A 141 17.60 8.27 -20.24
N VAL A 142 18.39 7.32 -19.73
CA VAL A 142 19.80 7.56 -19.42
C VAL A 142 20.66 7.07 -20.60
N GLN A 143 21.29 8.01 -21.31
CA GLN A 143 22.31 7.66 -22.32
C GLN A 143 23.59 7.22 -21.62
N ASN A 144 23.99 5.96 -21.85
CA ASN A 144 25.29 5.46 -21.41
C ASN A 144 26.34 5.83 -22.46
N ASP A 145 26.93 7.02 -22.33
CA ASP A 145 28.07 7.41 -23.15
C ASP A 145 29.27 6.51 -22.79
N SER A 146 29.45 5.45 -23.57
CA SER A 146 30.67 4.66 -23.55
C SER A 146 31.77 5.51 -24.19
N LYS A 147 32.70 6.00 -23.37
CA LYS A 147 33.95 6.62 -23.82
C LYS A 147 34.84 5.64 -24.58
#